data_AF-A0A0U2VDK6-F1
#
_entry.id   AF-A0A0U2VDK6-F1
#
_cell.length_a   1.000
_cell.length_b   1.000
_cell.length_c   1.000
_cell.angle_alpha   90.00
_cell.angle_beta   90.00
_cell.angle_gamma   90.00
#
_symmetry.space_group_name_H-M   'P 1'
#
loop_
_entity.id
_entity.type
_entity.pdbx_description
1 polymer ?
#
loop_
_entity_poly.entity_id
_entity_poly.type
_entity_poly.pdbx_seq_one_letter_code
_entity_poly.pdbx_strand_id
1 'polypeptide(L)'
;MYYKEFDNIETAISSCNEYLNSLEMESELIAGALEKVQDEGAYFQKLKKELGVEDNRAILFKEIDGIEVYFEPSPEALEEVLKKRAEVVEKEIEKCRKVLSILESIREIPWSSNLKVTILMDPSEAKLFFRTR
;
A
#
# COMPACT_ATOMS: atom_id res chain seq x y z
N MET A 1 2.04 11.42 0.98
CA MET A 1 3.15 12.28 0.51
C MET A 1 4.27 12.18 1.53
N TYR A 2 5.40 11.59 1.13
CA TYR A 2 6.60 11.50 1.97
C TYR A 2 7.51 12.68 1.63
N TYR A 3 7.83 13.51 2.61
CA TYR A 3 8.78 14.61 2.48
C TYR A 3 9.73 14.58 3.66
N LYS A 4 11.04 14.53 3.40
CA LYS A 4 12.04 14.55 4.45
C LYS A 4 13.35 15.18 3.97
N GLU A 5 13.93 15.99 4.85
CA GLU A 5 15.25 16.58 4.66
C GLU A 5 16.26 15.84 5.54
N PHE A 6 17.42 15.58 4.98
CA PHE A 6 18.50 14.84 5.61
C PHE A 6 19.78 15.64 5.50
N ASP A 7 20.53 15.65 6.59
CA ASP A 7 21.78 16.38 6.63
C ASP A 7 22.88 15.71 5.79
N ASN A 8 22.80 14.39 5.57
CA ASN A 8 23.75 13.63 4.77
C ASN A 8 23.07 12.45 4.04
N ILE A 9 23.78 11.85 3.08
CA ILE A 9 23.27 10.72 2.29
C ILE A 9 23.05 9.46 3.13
N GLU A 10 23.92 9.14 4.09
CA GLU A 10 23.79 7.92 4.91
C GLU A 10 22.45 7.89 5.67
N THR A 11 22.10 9.02 6.29
CA THR A 11 20.82 9.17 7.00
C THR A 11 19.62 9.14 6.05
N ALA A 12 19.78 9.66 4.83
CA ALA A 12 18.76 9.56 3.79
C ALA A 12 18.54 8.10 3.33
N ILE A 13 19.62 7.34 3.10
CA ILE A 13 19.57 5.92 2.73
C ILE A 13 18.93 5.10 3.85
N SER A 14 19.40 5.26 5.10
CA SER A 14 18.85 4.53 6.25
C SER A 14 17.34 4.76 6.39
N SER A 15 16.90 6.02 6.29
CA SER A 15 15.48 6.33 6.42
C SER A 15 14.65 5.85 5.23
N CYS A 16 15.23 5.78 4.02
CA CYS A 16 14.56 5.18 2.86
C CYS A 16 14.44 3.65 3.01
N ASN A 17 15.46 2.98 3.55
CA ASN A 17 15.39 1.54 3.84
C ASN A 17 14.32 1.22 4.89
N GLU A 18 14.21 2.02 5.95
CA GLU A 18 13.12 1.87 6.94
C GLU A 18 11.75 2.05 6.29
N TYR A 19 11.60 3.04 5.42
CA TYR A 19 10.35 3.26 4.69
C TYR A 19 10.02 2.10 3.73
N LEU A 20 11.02 1.60 3.01
CA LEU A 20 10.88 0.44 2.12
C LEU A 20 10.42 -0.79 2.91
N ASN A 21 11.07 -1.10 4.04
CA ASN A 21 10.69 -2.22 4.90
C ASN A 21 9.23 -2.09 5.38
N SER A 22 8.81 -0.88 5.75
CA SER A 22 7.41 -0.64 6.15
C SER A 22 6.43 -0.90 5.01
N LEU A 23 6.76 -0.53 3.77
CA LEU A 23 5.92 -0.79 2.60
C LEU A 23 5.88 -2.29 2.26
N GLU A 24 7.00 -2.99 2.37
CA GLU A 24 7.08 -4.43 2.12
C GLU A 24 6.24 -5.21 3.16
N MET A 25 6.31 -4.83 4.44
CA MET A 25 5.44 -5.39 5.48
C MET A 25 3.96 -5.11 5.19
N GLU A 26 3.61 -3.89 4.75
CA GLU A 26 2.24 -3.58 4.36
C GLU A 26 1.77 -4.44 3.18
N SER A 27 2.63 -4.65 2.18
CA SER A 27 2.34 -5.52 1.04
C SER A 27 2.06 -6.97 1.46
N GLU A 28 2.83 -7.52 2.40
CA GLU A 28 2.59 -8.86 2.96
C GLU A 28 1.26 -8.95 3.72
N LEU A 29 0.92 -7.93 4.50
CA LEU A 29 -0.35 -7.86 5.23
C LEU A 29 -1.54 -7.79 4.26
N ILE A 30 -1.43 -7.02 3.18
CA ILE A 30 -2.47 -6.94 2.15
C ILE A 30 -2.63 -8.28 1.44
N ALA A 31 -1.53 -8.97 1.10
CA ALA A 31 -1.58 -10.30 0.50
C ALA A 31 -2.30 -11.30 1.41
N GLY A 32 -1.94 -11.34 2.71
CA GLY A 32 -2.62 -12.21 3.68
C GLY A 32 -4.08 -11.84 3.92
N ALA A 33 -4.44 -10.55 3.81
CA ALA A 33 -5.84 -10.12 3.88
C ALA A 33 -6.64 -10.54 2.63
N LEU A 34 -6.04 -10.43 1.44
CA LEU A 34 -6.67 -10.86 0.19
C LEU A 34 -6.97 -12.36 0.18
N GLU A 35 -6.04 -13.19 0.66
CA GLU A 35 -6.28 -14.64 0.80
C GLU A 35 -7.49 -14.94 1.69
N LYS A 36 -7.55 -14.32 2.89
CA LYS A 36 -8.67 -14.50 3.82
C LYS A 36 -10.01 -14.02 3.23
N VAL A 37 -10.00 -12.89 2.54
CA VAL A 37 -11.21 -12.32 1.92
C VAL A 37 -11.70 -13.20 0.77
N GLN A 38 -10.81 -13.86 0.03
CA GLN A 38 -11.19 -14.83 -0.99
C GLN A 38 -11.85 -16.08 -0.39
N ASP A 39 -11.31 -16.59 0.72
CA ASP A 39 -11.90 -17.71 1.46
C ASP A 39 -13.30 -17.35 2.01
N GLU A 40 -13.42 -16.17 2.64
CA GLU A 40 -14.69 -15.66 3.16
C GLU A 40 -15.69 -15.32 2.04
N GLY A 41 -15.21 -14.82 0.90
CA GLY A 41 -16.01 -14.53 -0.28
C GLY A 41 -16.65 -15.78 -0.87
N ALA A 42 -15.93 -16.91 -0.92
CA ALA A 42 -16.49 -18.18 -1.37
C ALA A 42 -17.65 -18.65 -0.47
N TYR A 43 -17.49 -18.50 0.85
CA TYR A 43 -18.57 -18.81 1.81
C TYR A 43 -19.76 -17.84 1.66
N PHE A 44 -19.49 -16.55 1.52
CA PHE A 44 -20.52 -15.52 1.32
C PHE A 44 -21.33 -15.73 0.04
N GLN A 45 -20.69 -16.12 -1.06
CA GLN A 45 -21.36 -16.48 -2.31
C GLN A 45 -22.28 -17.70 -2.16
N LYS A 46 -21.83 -18.71 -1.39
CA LYS A 46 -22.67 -19.86 -1.06
C LYS A 46 -23.89 -19.45 -0.23
N LEU A 47 -23.69 -18.61 0.79
CA LEU A 47 -24.76 -18.08 1.64
C LEU A 47 -25.75 -17.23 0.84
N LYS A 48 -25.28 -16.35 -0.06
CA LYS A 48 -26.13 -15.59 -1.00
C LYS A 48 -27.03 -16.51 -1.82
N LYS A 49 -26.46 -17.60 -2.36
CA LYS A 49 -27.20 -18.57 -3.16
C LYS A 49 -28.25 -19.32 -2.34
N GLU A 50 -27.93 -19.74 -1.12
CA GLU A 50 -28.87 -20.40 -0.20
C GLU A 50 -30.00 -19.45 0.24
N LEU A 51 -29.68 -18.16 0.42
CA LEU A 51 -30.65 -17.12 0.73
C LEU A 51 -31.36 -16.56 -0.51
N GLY A 52 -31.05 -17.01 -1.74
CA GLY A 52 -31.68 -16.50 -2.97
C GLY A 52 -31.52 -14.99 -3.18
N VAL A 53 -30.37 -14.42 -2.78
CA VAL A 53 -30.07 -13.00 -2.93
C VAL A 53 -29.22 -12.79 -4.18
N GLU A 54 -29.75 -12.06 -5.16
CA GLU A 54 -29.07 -11.73 -6.42
C GLU A 54 -28.29 -10.40 -6.36
N ASP A 55 -28.45 -9.63 -5.30
CA ASP A 55 -27.90 -8.28 -5.20
C ASP A 55 -26.45 -8.29 -4.67
N ASN A 56 -25.58 -7.55 -5.34
CA ASN A 56 -24.15 -7.42 -5.06
C ASN A 56 -23.78 -6.14 -4.30
N ARG A 57 -24.77 -5.44 -3.72
CA ARG A 57 -24.52 -4.26 -2.90
C ARG A 57 -23.73 -4.59 -1.63
N ALA A 58 -22.94 -3.61 -1.17
CA ALA A 58 -22.05 -3.67 0.01
C ALA A 58 -22.75 -4.06 1.33
N ILE A 59 -24.08 -3.99 1.30
CA ILE A 59 -25.01 -4.39 2.34
C ILE A 59 -25.91 -5.46 1.72
N LEU A 60 -25.71 -6.73 2.09
CA LEU A 60 -26.62 -7.78 1.65
C LEU A 60 -27.92 -7.59 2.45
N PHE A 61 -28.98 -7.15 1.76
CA PHE A 61 -30.29 -6.87 2.35
C PHE A 61 -31.26 -7.99 1.94
N LYS A 62 -31.82 -8.69 2.93
CA LYS A 62 -32.99 -9.55 2.71
C LYS A 62 -33.93 -9.48 3.91
N GLU A 63 -35.22 -9.33 3.63
CA GLU A 63 -36.29 -9.49 4.60
C GLU A 63 -36.70 -10.97 4.67
N ILE A 64 -36.60 -11.58 5.85
CA ILE A 64 -37.06 -12.95 6.13
C ILE A 64 -38.07 -12.85 7.28
N ASP A 65 -39.31 -13.25 7.05
CA ASP A 65 -40.39 -13.24 8.06
C ASP A 65 -40.57 -11.87 8.78
N GLY A 66 -40.37 -10.76 8.07
CA GLY A 66 -40.46 -9.41 8.64
C GLY A 66 -39.20 -8.92 9.37
N ILE A 67 -38.09 -9.66 9.29
CA ILE A 67 -36.80 -9.28 9.88
C ILE A 67 -35.84 -8.83 8.78
N GLU A 68 -35.31 -7.62 8.90
CA GLU A 68 -34.27 -7.10 8.04
C GLU A 68 -32.90 -7.68 8.44
N VAL A 69 -32.26 -8.40 7.54
CA VAL A 69 -30.91 -8.94 7.73
C VAL A 69 -29.93 -8.16 6.85
N TYR A 70 -28.85 -7.69 7.46
CA TYR A 70 -27.77 -6.94 6.83
C TYR A 70 -26.45 -7.72 6.93
N PHE A 71 -25.67 -7.76 5.86
CA PHE A 71 -24.29 -8.26 5.89
C PHE A 71 -23.35 -7.16 5.38
N GLU A 72 -22.43 -6.70 6.23
CA GLU A 72 -21.44 -5.67 5.92
C GLU A 72 -20.06 -6.01 6.51
N PRO A 73 -18.95 -5.68 5.80
CA PRO A 73 -18.89 -5.34 4.38
C PRO A 73 -18.98 -6.59 3.50
N SER A 74 -19.40 -6.45 2.24
CA SER A 74 -19.29 -7.56 1.26
C SER A 74 -17.80 -7.90 1.05
N PRO A 75 -17.41 -9.19 1.07
CA PRO A 75 -16.04 -9.61 0.80
C PRO A 75 -15.52 -9.09 -0.55
N GLU A 76 -16.38 -8.96 -1.56
CA GLU A 76 -15.99 -8.45 -2.88
C GLU A 76 -15.60 -6.96 -2.84
N ALA A 77 -16.34 -6.15 -2.07
CA ALA A 77 -16.01 -4.74 -1.88
C ALA A 77 -14.69 -4.57 -1.13
N LEU A 78 -14.44 -5.42 -0.12
CA LEU A 78 -13.17 -5.45 0.61
C LEU A 78 -12.02 -5.91 -0.28
N GLU A 79 -12.23 -6.91 -1.13
CA GLU A 79 -11.26 -7.38 -2.11
C GLU A 79 -10.85 -6.28 -3.10
N GLU A 80 -11.81 -5.51 -3.62
CA GLU A 80 -11.53 -4.41 -4.54
C GLU A 80 -10.69 -3.30 -3.89
N VAL A 81 -10.99 -2.94 -2.64
CA VAL A 81 -10.22 -1.97 -1.86
C VAL A 81 -8.80 -2.45 -1.61
N LEU A 82 -8.64 -3.72 -1.19
CA LEU A 82 -7.33 -4.33 -0.95
C LEU A 82 -6.49 -4.41 -2.22
N LYS A 83 -7.08 -4.77 -3.37
CA LYS A 83 -6.39 -4.78 -4.68
C LYS A 83 -5.90 -3.37 -5.06
N LYS A 84 -6.77 -2.37 -4.93
CA LYS A 84 -6.39 -0.96 -5.19
C LYS A 84 -5.24 -0.51 -4.28
N ARG A 85 -5.25 -0.91 -3.00
CA ARG A 85 -4.15 -0.58 -2.08
C ARG A 85 -2.87 -1.33 -2.45
N ALA A 86 -2.95 -2.61 -2.82
CA ALA A 86 -1.81 -3.41 -3.27
C ALA A 86 -1.10 -2.74 -4.46
N GLU A 87 -1.85 -2.31 -5.48
CA GLU A 87 -1.29 -1.61 -6.65
C GLU A 87 -0.58 -0.30 -6.28
N VAL A 88 -1.10 0.43 -5.29
CA VAL A 88 -0.48 1.68 -4.80
C VAL A 88 0.82 1.36 -4.05
N VAL A 89 0.78 0.40 -3.13
CA VAL A 89 1.95 -0.01 -2.33
C VAL A 89 3.07 -0.54 -3.23
N GLU A 90 2.75 -1.37 -4.23
CA GLU A 90 3.72 -1.90 -5.18
C GLU A 90 4.43 -0.77 -5.96
N LYS A 91 3.67 0.22 -6.45
CA LYS A 91 4.23 1.40 -7.12
C LYS A 91 5.12 2.23 -6.18
N GLU A 92 4.74 2.37 -4.92
CA GLU A 92 5.56 3.07 -3.92
C GLU A 92 6.86 2.33 -3.61
N ILE A 93 6.82 1.00 -3.48
CA ILE A 93 7.99 0.13 -3.30
C ILE A 93 8.96 0.32 -4.47
N GLU A 94 8.47 0.25 -5.71
CA GLU A 94 9.29 0.42 -6.90
C GLU A 94 9.98 1.79 -6.94
N LYS A 95 9.23 2.86 -6.62
CA LYS A 95 9.79 4.21 -6.53
C LYS A 95 10.84 4.32 -5.43
N CYS A 96 10.58 3.76 -4.25
CA CYS A 96 11.51 3.80 -3.12
C CYS A 96 12.82 3.08 -3.46
N ARG A 97 12.74 1.90 -4.10
CA ARG A 97 13.92 1.17 -4.59
C ARG A 97 14.73 1.96 -5.62
N LYS A 98 14.06 2.65 -6.54
CA LYS A 98 14.73 3.56 -7.51
C LYS A 98 15.43 4.71 -6.81
N VAL A 99 14.78 5.34 -5.83
CA VAL A 99 15.39 6.41 -5.01
C VAL A 99 16.63 5.89 -4.27
N LEU A 100 16.52 4.73 -3.61
CA LEU A 100 17.64 4.10 -2.92
C LEU A 100 18.83 3.85 -3.85
N SER A 101 18.58 3.27 -5.04
CA SER A 101 19.64 3.04 -6.03
C SER A 101 20.36 4.33 -6.47
N ILE A 102 19.62 5.43 -6.61
CA ILE A 102 20.21 6.75 -6.91
C ILE A 102 21.05 7.23 -5.72
N LEU A 103 20.53 7.15 -4.50
CA LEU A 103 21.25 7.58 -3.29
C LEU A 103 22.54 6.77 -3.09
N GLU A 104 22.50 5.46 -3.30
CA GLU A 104 23.68 4.58 -3.25
C GLU A 104 24.69 4.96 -4.31
N SER A 105 24.27 5.26 -5.55
CA SER A 105 25.17 5.72 -6.61
C SER A 105 25.86 7.04 -6.24
N ILE A 106 25.16 7.95 -5.58
CA ILE A 106 25.71 9.25 -5.15
C ILE A 106 26.60 9.08 -3.93
N ARG A 107 26.31 8.12 -3.03
CA ARG A 107 27.14 7.81 -1.86
C ARG A 107 28.60 7.52 -2.26
N GLU A 108 28.81 6.82 -3.37
CA GLU A 108 30.14 6.44 -3.87
C GLU A 108 30.95 7.64 -4.42
N ILE A 109 30.37 8.84 -4.50
CA ILE A 109 31.06 10.04 -4.97
C ILE A 109 31.88 10.67 -3.83
N PRO A 110 33.13 11.13 -4.06
CA PRO A 110 34.03 11.58 -2.99
C PRO A 110 33.51 12.72 -2.09
N TRP A 111 32.64 13.58 -2.60
CA TRP A 111 32.08 14.75 -1.88
C TRP A 111 30.66 14.50 -1.36
N SER A 112 30.18 13.27 -1.42
CA SER A 112 28.82 12.86 -1.04
C SER A 112 28.48 13.19 0.43
N SER A 113 29.47 13.14 1.32
CA SER A 113 29.35 13.48 2.75
C SER A 113 29.01 14.96 3.01
N ASN A 114 29.25 15.85 2.03
CA ASN A 114 28.94 17.27 2.13
C ASN A 114 27.55 17.62 1.57
N LEU A 115 26.74 16.64 1.17
CA LEU A 115 25.43 16.89 0.60
C LEU A 115 24.33 16.80 1.65
N LYS A 116 23.48 17.83 1.71
CA LYS A 116 22.12 17.71 2.24
C LYS A 116 21.22 17.13 1.17
N VAL A 117 20.34 16.22 1.57
CA VAL A 117 19.42 15.51 0.68
C VAL A 117 17.99 15.85 1.08
N THR A 118 17.17 16.30 0.14
CA THR A 118 15.72 16.41 0.32
C THR A 118 15.05 15.40 -0.59
N ILE A 119 14.19 14.56 -0.01
CA ILE A 119 13.43 13.56 -0.73
C ILE A 119 11.96 13.94 -0.66
N LEU A 120 11.31 13.97 -1.81
CA LEU A 120 9.87 14.10 -1.94
C LEU A 120 9.33 12.93 -2.77
N MET A 121 8.46 12.12 -2.18
CA MET A 121 7.74 11.05 -2.87
C MET A 121 6.24 11.29 -2.80
N ASP A 122 5.64 11.43 -3.98
CA ASP A 122 4.22 11.56 -4.22
C ASP A 122 3.72 10.36 -5.06
N PRO A 123 2.44 9.96 -4.93
CA PRO A 123 1.78 9.06 -5.88
C PRO A 123 2.09 9.32 -7.37
N SER A 124 2.27 10.57 -7.82
CA SER A 124 2.57 10.85 -9.24
C SER A 124 4.07 10.93 -9.57
N GLU A 125 4.92 11.39 -8.65
CA GLU A 125 6.32 11.68 -8.95
C GLU A 125 7.25 11.50 -7.73
N ALA A 126 8.53 11.28 -7.98
CA ALA A 126 9.57 11.31 -6.96
C ALA A 126 10.62 12.36 -7.34
N LYS A 127 11.01 13.20 -6.38
CA LYS A 127 11.99 14.27 -6.56
C LYS A 127 13.08 14.15 -5.51
N LEU A 128 14.32 14.27 -5.97
CA LEU A 128 15.53 14.28 -5.16
C LEU A 128 16.25 15.61 -5.35
N PHE A 129 16.55 16.28 -4.26
CA PHE A 129 17.33 17.51 -4.27
C PHE A 129 18.61 17.30 -3.47
N PHE A 130 19.73 17.67 -4.07
CA PHE A 130 21.05 17.62 -3.43
C PHE A 130 21.55 19.05 -3.30
N ARG A 131 21.93 19.44 -2.08
CA ARG A 131 22.53 20.75 -1.81
C ARG A 131 23.87 20.55 -1.15
N THR A 132 24.91 21.18 -1.67
CA THR A 132 26.19 21.26 -0.97
C THR A 132 26.03 22.09 0.29
N ARG A 133 26.65 21.64 1.37
CA ARG A 133 26.79 22.41 2.61
C ARG A 133 27.73 23.60 2.43
#